data_AF-G2GDM0-F1
#
_entry.id   AF-G2GDM0-F1
#
_cell.length_a   1.000
_cell.length_b   1.000
_cell.length_c   1.000
_cell.angle_alpha   90.00
_cell.angle_beta   90.00
_cell.angle_gamma   90.00
#
_symmetry.space_group_name_H-M   'P 1'
#
loop_
_entity.id
_entity.type
_entity.pdbx_description
1 polymer ?
#
loop_
_entity_poly.entity_id
_entity_poly.type
_entity_poly.pdbx_seq_one_letter_code
_entity_poly.pdbx_strand_id
1 'polypeptide(L)' 'MLRGAAGLVVREVYEGPPLRVVYRLTGAGAALEPALAALGGWAGKHRPEEERPDGC' A
#
# COMPACT_ATOMS: atom_id res chain seq x y z
N MET A 1 -8.17 -17.29 -15.28
CA MET A 1 -7.16 -17.03 -14.23
C MET A 1 -7.32 -15.58 -13.79
N LEU A 2 -7.80 -15.33 -12.57
CA LEU A 2 -7.93 -13.97 -12.05
C LEU A 2 -6.52 -13.40 -11.80
N ARG A 3 -6.03 -12.52 -12.68
CA ARG A 3 -4.85 -11.70 -12.42
C ARG A 3 -5.24 -10.67 -11.35
N GLY A 4 -4.91 -10.91 -10.08
CA GLY A 4 -5.45 -10.07 -9.01
C GLY A 4 -4.59 -9.85 -7.76
N ALA A 5 -3.51 -10.60 -7.54
CA ALA A 5 -2.68 -10.36 -6.35
C ALA A 5 -1.20 -10.50 -6.70
N ALA A 6 -0.45 -9.41 -6.56
CA ALA A 6 1.01 -9.40 -6.69
C ALA A 6 1.72 -10.12 -5.51
N GLY A 7 0.99 -10.85 -4.66
CA GLY A 7 1.55 -11.59 -3.53
C GLY A 7 2.16 -10.70 -2.44
N LEU A 8 1.77 -9.42 -2.36
CA LEU A 8 2.35 -8.45 -1.44
C LEU A 8 1.71 -8.46 -0.05
N VAL A 9 0.45 -8.93 0.03
CA VAL A 9 -0.30 -9.00 1.29
C VAL A 9 -0.94 -10.36 1.46
N VAL A 10 -1.06 -10.79 2.72
CA VAL A 10 -1.93 -11.89 3.13
C VAL A 10 -3.17 -11.32 3.79
N ARG A 11 -4.30 -12.01 3.59
CA ARG A 11 -5.57 -11.72 4.25
C ARG A 11 -5.80 -12.78 5.32
N GLU A 12 -5.90 -12.35 6.57
CA GLU A 12 -6.22 -13.19 7.71
C GLU A 12 -7.64 -12.90 8.18
N VAL A 13 -8.45 -13.93 8.34
CA VAL A 13 -9.83 -13.81 8.84
C VAL A 13 -9.88 -14.43 10.23
N TYR A 14 -10.34 -13.66 11.20
CA TYR A 14 -10.63 -14.13 12.54
C TYR A 14 -12.15 -14.25 12.67
N GLU A 15 -12.61 -15.49 12.78
CA GLU A 15 -14.03 -15.80 12.95
C GLU A 15 -14.52 -15.47 14.36
N GLY A 16 -15.85 -15.32 14.48
CA GLY A 16 -16.54 -14.98 15.72
C GLY A 16 -17.13 -13.57 15.72
N PRO A 17 -17.98 -13.20 16.70
CA PRO A 17 -18.49 -11.85 16.83
C PRO A 17 -17.50 -10.94 17.60
N PRO A 18 -17.08 -9.79 17.05
CA PRO A 18 -17.29 -9.34 15.67
C PRO A 18 -16.31 -10.02 14.69
N LEU A 19 -16.79 -10.27 13.46
CA LEU A 19 -15.94 -10.77 12.38
C LEU A 19 -14.83 -9.77 12.12
N ARG A 20 -13.59 -10.24 12.07
CA ARG A 20 -12.43 -9.37 11.82
C ARG A 20 -11.63 -9.88 10.63
N VAL A 21 -11.20 -8.95 9.78
CA VAL A 21 -10.26 -9.20 8.69
C VAL A 21 -9.05 -8.33 8.91
N VAL A 22 -7.86 -8.93 8.80
CA VAL A 22 -6.57 -8.24 8.92
C VAL A 22 -5.79 -8.47 7.63
N TYR A 23 -5.12 -7.41 7.15
CA TYR A 23 -4.18 -7.49 6.04
C TYR A 23 -2.78 -7.29 6.58
N ARG A 24 -1.85 -8.16 6.21
CA ARG A 24 -0.44 -8.06 6.58
C ARG A 24 0.43 -8.12 5.35
N LEU A 25 1.56 -7.42 5.35
CA LEU A 25 2.56 -7.57 4.30
C LEU A 25 3.14 -8.99 4.33
N THR A 26 3.33 -9.58 3.15
CA THR A 26 4.20 -10.74 2.97
C THR A 26 5.67 -10.30 3.06
N GLY A 27 6.60 -11.25 3.06
CA GLY A 27 8.02 -10.92 2.89
C GLY A 27 8.30 -10.11 1.62
N ALA A 28 7.62 -10.43 0.50
CA ALA A 28 7.73 -9.69 -0.74
C ALA A 28 7.15 -8.26 -0.63
N GLY A 29 6.03 -8.10 0.08
CA GLY A 29 5.45 -6.79 0.35
C GLY A 29 6.35 -5.91 1.22
N ALA A 30 6.94 -6.48 2.28
CA ALA A 30 7.88 -5.76 3.15
C ALA A 30 9.18 -5.38 2.40
N ALA A 31 9.66 -6.23 1.49
CA ALA A 31 10.85 -5.95 0.69
C ALA A 31 10.70 -4.76 -0.28
N LEU A 32 9.49 -4.24 -0.49
CA LEU A 32 9.27 -3.03 -1.29
C LEU A 32 9.62 -1.74 -0.55
N GLU A 33 9.81 -1.76 0.77
CA GLU A 33 10.05 -0.56 1.57
C GLU A 33 11.17 0.33 1.00
N PRO A 34 12.36 -0.17 0.64
CA PRO A 34 13.43 0.68 0.13
C PRO A 34 13.09 1.33 -1.21
N ALA A 35 12.36 0.61 -2.07
CA ALA A 35 11.93 1.12 -3.37
C ALA A 35 10.88 2.22 -3.20
N LEU A 36 9.91 2.03 -2.30
CA LEU A 36 8.90 3.03 -1.97
C LEU A 36 9.52 4.27 -1.31
N ALA A 37 10.51 4.09 -0.44
CA ALA A 37 11.25 5.20 0.17
C ALA A 37 12.01 6.02 -0.89
N ALA A 38 12.69 5.35 -1.83
CA ALA A 38 13.39 6.00 -2.93
C ALA A 38 12.43 6.80 -3.82
N LEU A 39 11.26 6.24 -4.14
CA LEU A 39 10.20 6.92 -4.88
C LEU A 39 9.67 8.15 -4.13
N GLY A 40 9.47 8.03 -2.81
CA GLY A 40 9.08 9.16 -1.95
C GLY A 40 10.12 10.28 -1.97
N GLY A 41 11.40 9.94 -1.87
CA GLY A 41 12.50 10.89 -1.95
C GLY A 41 12.63 11.57 -3.32
N TRP A 42 12.37 10.84 -4.41
CA TRP A 42 12.27 11.42 -5.75
C TRP A 42 11.08 12.37 -5.86
N ALA A 43 9.90 11.95 -5.38
CA ALA A 43 8.68 12.76 -5.44
C ALA A 43 8.86 14.07 -4.65
N GLY A 44 9.49 14.03 -3.47
CA GLY A 44 9.78 15.24 -2.69
C GLY A 44 10.67 16.26 -3.42
N LYS A 45 11.51 15.82 -4.37
CA LYS A 45 12.39 16.69 -5.16
C LYS A 45 11.75 17.23 -6.44
N HIS A 46 10.77 16.51 -6.98
CA HIS A 46 10.28 16.74 -8.34
C HIS A 46 8.77 16.95 -8.43
N ARG A 47 8.04 16.92 -7.31
CA ARG A 47 6.62 17.22 -7.31
C ARG A 47 6.44 18.75 -7.50
N PRO A 48 5.63 19.18 -8.48
CA PRO A 48 5.27 20.59 -8.62
C PRO A 48 4.59 21.07 -7.33
N GLU A 49 4.88 22.31 -6.93
CA GLU A 49 4.15 23.02 -5.86
C GLU A 49 2.66 22.90 -6.17
N GLU A 50 1.88 22.39 -5.21
CA GLU A 50 0.53 21.91 -5.46
C GLU A 50 -0.42 23.06 -5.87
N GLU A 51 -0.87 23.08 -7.13
CA GLU A 51 -2.21 23.59 -7.43
C GLU A 51 -3.20 22.62 -6.78
N ARG A 52 -3.63 22.93 -5.55
CA ARG A 52 -4.82 22.31 -4.98
C ARG A 52 -5.99 22.76 -5.85
N PRO A 53 -6.76 21.88 -6.51
CA PRO A 53 -8.06 22.28 -6.99
C PRO A 53 -8.85 22.69 -5.75
N ASP A 54 -9.28 23.94 -5.72
CA ASP A 54 -10.22 24.42 -4.72
C ASP A 54 -11.42 23.47 -4.67
N GLY A 55 -11.54 22.73 -3.56
CA GLY A 55 -12.79 22.08 -3.15
C GLY A 55 -13.13 20.73 -3.79
N CYS A 56 -13.45 19.78 -2.91
CA CYS A 56 -14.77 19.16 -2.91
C CYS A 56 -15.26 19.06 -1.46
#